data_AF-A0A1J4K8X1-F1
#
_entry.id   AF-A0A1J4K8X1-F1
#
_cell.length_a   1.000
_cell.length_b   1.000
_cell.length_c   1.000
_cell.angle_alpha   90.00
_cell.angle_beta   90.00
_cell.angle_gamma   90.00
#
_symmetry.space_group_name_H-M   'P 1'
#
loop_
_entity.id
_entity.type
_entity.pdbx_description
1 polymer ?
#
loop_
_entity_poly.entity_id
_entity_poly.type
_entity_poly.pdbx_seq_one_letter_code
_entity_poly.pdbx_strand_id
1 'polypeptide(L)'
;MHSFARQRMEKLKVIVNDHIFIILKDKAISSSLKIRNFIQNNQESNTFSIVIPQIDVNAQENLVIEILEVKEIFITFANIDIIEIILKEFEINYLQSRIEEYKKIKEIALNNYQSDYWIQLLENLELSVLNHLEIDNNNTILSAFQKIKENQFIDLLYNILALGYENNNIILMNIILQLNKKSSNFLEHFKNFVIERFLKEVYTPKSIYINYVGYLIYLLLEDEIIDKDMIINHWKFYKLFARFPKMLSNYFDKRYIEYSKFQPKDSDHKYFCSKESSMPEVFDFIRRDNVLEFQTFLQTNNIDINRKYSKSYYERHHLLNEYKYRLEPGKPYSQNEQLDKVSFLQYSAFYGSLFCFKYLLINNAEIENENLGIFAISGNNYEIIHLCDQNECSFHNSLPMAIQYHYHSLAEWLIENQKDIITENTLSLCIRHHNYITLKYLLSKGIEFNKMLIYSVLYNNYHLTKYTLSFLSHYINQKYEVNEAHFLLKGLIKSFSLRFPINL
;
A
#
# COMPACT_ATOMS: atom_id res chain seq x y z
N MET A 1 -5.46 -12.55 63.70
CA MET A 1 -6.72 -12.09 63.04
C MET A 1 -6.66 -10.57 62.89
N HIS A 2 -5.97 -10.07 61.86
CA HIS A 2 -6.14 -8.68 61.43
C HIS A 2 -7.13 -8.71 60.26
N SER A 3 -8.36 -8.26 60.48
CA SER A 3 -9.31 -8.05 59.41
C SER A 3 -8.84 -6.87 58.57
N PHE A 4 -8.23 -7.13 57.42
CA PHE A 4 -8.16 -6.15 56.34
C PHE A 4 -9.60 -5.83 55.94
N ALA A 5 -10.16 -4.77 56.53
CA ALA A 5 -11.37 -4.16 56.01
C ALA A 5 -11.07 -3.75 54.57
N ARG A 6 -11.70 -4.44 53.60
CA ARG A 6 -11.66 -4.02 52.19
C ARG A 6 -12.27 -2.64 52.11
N GLN A 7 -11.41 -1.61 52.12
CA GLN A 7 -11.79 -0.24 51.85
C GLN A 7 -12.55 -0.25 50.52
N ARG A 8 -13.83 0.11 50.57
CA ARG A 8 -14.72 0.05 49.41
C ARG A 8 -14.20 1.11 48.44
N MET A 9 -13.57 0.68 47.35
CA MET A 9 -12.98 1.62 46.39
C MET A 9 -14.08 2.51 45.82
N GLU A 10 -13.98 3.82 46.06
CA GLU A 10 -14.93 4.80 45.55
C GLU A 10 -14.83 4.91 44.03
N LYS A 11 -15.97 5.01 43.35
CA LYS A 11 -16.06 5.17 41.91
C LYS A 11 -16.50 6.59 41.57
N LEU A 12 -15.86 7.17 40.56
CA LEU A 12 -16.18 8.46 39.98
C LEU A 12 -16.84 8.26 38.61
N LYS A 13 -17.99 8.91 38.39
CA LYS A 13 -18.64 8.99 37.09
C LYS A 13 -18.00 10.15 36.31
N VAL A 14 -17.22 9.85 35.28
CA VAL A 14 -16.60 10.85 34.40
C VAL A 14 -17.41 10.90 33.10
N ILE A 15 -17.95 12.05 32.75
CA ILE A 15 -18.74 12.27 31.54
C ILE A 15 -17.88 13.03 30.53
N VAL A 16 -17.61 12.45 29.36
CA VAL A 16 -16.81 13.06 28.28
C VAL A 16 -17.66 13.12 27.01
N ASN A 17 -18.01 14.31 26.53
CA ASN A 17 -18.92 14.51 25.38
C ASN A 17 -20.19 13.64 25.50
N ASP A 18 -20.86 13.69 26.66
CA ASP A 18 -22.06 12.90 27.00
C ASP A 18 -21.86 11.38 27.19
N HIS A 19 -20.66 10.84 26.95
CA HIS A 19 -20.32 9.45 27.25
C HIS A 19 -19.90 9.25 28.71
N ILE A 20 -20.39 8.19 29.33
CA ILE A 20 -20.20 7.93 30.76
C ILE A 20 -19.12 6.87 30.98
N PHE A 21 -18.09 7.25 31.73
CA PHE A 21 -17.02 6.38 32.20
C PHE A 21 -17.13 6.20 33.71
N ILE A 22 -16.96 4.97 34.19
CA ILE A 22 -16.95 4.66 35.63
C ILE A 22 -15.54 4.26 36.03
N ILE A 23 -14.82 5.20 36.64
CA ILE A 23 -13.39 5.08 36.96
C ILE A 23 -13.20 5.01 38.48
N LEU A 24 -12.13 4.37 38.96
CA LEU A 24 -11.76 4.44 40.37
C LEU A 24 -11.37 5.90 40.73
N LYS A 25 -12.03 6.48 41.73
CA LYS A 25 -11.89 7.90 42.08
C LYS A 25 -10.43 8.28 42.36
N ASP A 26 -9.70 7.44 43.10
CA ASP A 26 -8.29 7.68 43.42
C ASP A 26 -7.40 7.71 42.17
N LYS A 27 -7.67 6.85 41.19
CA LYS A 27 -6.94 6.81 39.90
C LYS A 27 -7.24 8.03 39.03
N ALA A 28 -8.50 8.46 38.99
CA ALA A 28 -8.90 9.66 38.27
C ALA A 28 -8.25 10.93 38.87
N ILE A 29 -8.18 11.00 40.20
CA ILE A 29 -7.54 12.12 40.93
C ILE A 29 -6.01 12.10 40.77
N SER A 30 -5.40 10.91 40.74
CA SER A 30 -3.95 10.80 40.55
C SER A 30 -3.54 11.14 39.11
N SER A 31 -4.34 10.75 38.13
CA SER A 31 -4.06 10.98 36.71
C SER A 31 -4.31 12.41 36.24
N SER A 32 -5.39 13.06 36.67
CA SER A 32 -5.83 14.37 36.15
C SER A 32 -5.83 15.47 37.21
N LEU A 33 -5.08 16.55 36.96
CA LEU A 33 -5.08 17.73 37.82
C LEU A 33 -6.45 18.43 37.83
N LYS A 34 -7.13 18.46 36.68
CA LYS A 34 -8.47 19.04 36.54
C LYS A 34 -9.50 18.29 37.37
N ILE A 35 -9.49 16.95 37.34
CA ILE A 35 -10.35 16.12 38.20
C ILE A 35 -10.00 16.33 39.67
N ARG A 36 -8.72 16.36 40.02
CA ARG A 36 -8.27 16.60 41.40
C ARG A 36 -8.80 17.93 41.95
N ASN A 37 -8.62 19.02 41.20
CA ASN A 37 -9.09 20.35 41.59
C ASN A 37 -10.62 20.39 41.73
N PHE A 38 -11.33 19.73 40.81
CA PHE A 38 -12.78 19.62 40.89
C PHE A 38 -13.25 18.89 42.16
N ILE A 39 -12.68 17.72 42.48
CA ILE A 39 -13.08 16.93 43.65
C ILE A 39 -12.69 17.63 44.96
N GLN A 40 -11.56 18.35 45.00
CA GLN A 40 -11.18 19.15 46.16
C GLN A 40 -12.22 20.24 46.48
N ASN A 41 -12.79 20.87 45.45
CA ASN A 41 -13.84 21.87 45.60
C ASN A 41 -15.25 21.29 45.78
N ASN A 42 -15.44 19.98 45.51
CA ASN A 42 -16.75 19.31 45.50
C ASN A 42 -16.64 17.90 46.12
N GLN A 43 -16.30 17.80 47.40
CA GLN A 43 -15.93 16.53 48.05
C GLN A 43 -17.01 15.44 47.98
N GLU A 44 -18.29 15.84 48.02
CA GLU A 44 -19.45 14.93 47.93
C GLU A 44 -19.80 14.55 46.49
N SER A 45 -19.22 15.22 45.48
CA SER A 45 -19.52 14.91 44.10
C SER A 45 -18.88 13.59 43.67
N ASN A 46 -19.71 12.73 43.09
CA ASN A 46 -19.28 11.51 42.41
C ASN A 46 -19.42 11.62 40.89
N THR A 47 -19.62 12.83 40.35
CA THR A 47 -19.73 13.08 38.91
C THR A 47 -18.85 14.25 38.49
N PHE A 48 -18.00 14.02 37.49
CA PHE A 48 -17.22 15.04 36.79
C PHE A 48 -17.62 15.03 35.31
N SER A 49 -17.77 16.20 34.68
CA SER A 49 -18.15 16.32 33.27
C SER A 49 -17.19 17.23 32.53
N ILE A 50 -16.81 16.84 31.31
CA ILE A 50 -15.94 17.61 30.44
C ILE A 50 -16.38 17.44 28.98
N VAL A 51 -16.21 18.51 28.20
CA VAL A 51 -16.37 18.48 26.75
C VAL A 51 -14.97 18.58 26.15
N ILE A 52 -14.60 17.61 25.32
CA ILE A 52 -13.32 17.57 24.62
C ILE A 52 -13.57 17.76 23.13
N PRO A 53 -13.13 18.88 22.53
CA PRO A 53 -13.36 19.15 21.12
C PRO A 53 -12.65 18.11 20.25
N GLN A 54 -13.22 17.82 19.08
CA GLN A 54 -12.60 17.00 18.01
C GLN A 54 -12.36 15.52 18.35
N ILE A 55 -12.86 15.03 19.48
CA ILE A 55 -12.80 13.61 19.82
C ILE A 55 -14.15 12.93 19.57
N ASP A 56 -14.14 11.93 18.70
CA ASP A 56 -15.18 10.89 18.67
C ASP A 56 -14.91 9.91 19.81
N VAL A 57 -15.68 10.06 20.89
CA VAL A 57 -15.50 9.27 22.11
C VAL A 57 -15.86 7.80 21.90
N ASN A 58 -16.75 7.47 20.95
CA ASN A 58 -17.05 6.08 20.64
C ASN A 58 -15.84 5.36 20.03
N ALA A 59 -15.13 6.04 19.13
CA ALA A 59 -13.93 5.49 18.51
C ALA A 59 -12.75 5.37 19.48
N GLN A 60 -12.74 6.18 20.56
CA GLN A 60 -11.60 6.34 21.47
C GLN A 60 -11.88 5.91 22.91
N GLU A 61 -12.96 5.17 23.15
CA GLU A 61 -13.42 4.77 24.50
C GLU A 61 -12.30 4.11 25.32
N ASN A 62 -11.61 3.13 24.72
CA ASN A 62 -10.52 2.40 25.36
C ASN A 62 -9.36 3.33 25.76
N LEU A 63 -9.01 4.28 24.90
CA LEU A 63 -7.91 5.21 25.15
C LEU A 63 -8.22 6.13 26.33
N VAL A 64 -9.45 6.65 26.40
CA VAL A 64 -9.91 7.47 27.54
C VAL A 64 -9.86 6.68 28.84
N ILE A 65 -10.31 5.42 28.83
CA ILE A 65 -10.24 4.53 30.00
C ILE A 65 -8.80 4.27 30.41
N GLU A 66 -7.91 3.94 29.46
CA GLU A 66 -6.51 3.65 29.74
C GLU A 66 -5.79 4.84 30.39
N ILE A 67 -6.06 6.05 29.89
CA ILE A 67 -5.50 7.30 30.43
C ILE A 67 -5.98 7.57 31.86
N LEU A 68 -7.30 7.49 32.10
CA LEU A 68 -7.88 7.81 33.41
C LEU A 68 -7.64 6.71 34.46
N GLU A 69 -7.50 5.45 34.05
CA GLU A 69 -7.19 4.32 34.94
C GLU A 69 -5.69 4.10 35.14
N VAL A 70 -4.83 4.93 34.55
CA VAL A 70 -3.37 4.81 34.66
C VAL A 70 -2.91 3.42 34.22
N LYS A 71 -3.46 2.92 33.10
CA LYS A 71 -3.05 1.67 32.47
C LYS A 71 -1.87 1.91 31.54
N GLU A 72 -1.17 0.86 31.12
CA GLU A 72 -0.16 1.01 30.05
C GLU A 72 -0.83 1.57 28.79
N ILE A 73 -0.29 2.69 28.27
CA ILE A 73 -0.75 3.33 27.05
C ILE A 73 0.30 3.13 25.98
N PHE A 74 -0.14 2.71 24.80
CA PHE A 74 0.70 2.62 23.62
C PHE A 74 0.62 3.93 22.85
N ILE A 75 1.69 4.72 22.89
CA ILE A 75 1.80 5.92 22.06
C ILE A 75 2.19 5.47 20.66
N THR A 76 1.31 5.73 19.70
CA THR A 76 1.48 5.43 18.28
C THR A 76 1.20 6.68 17.46
N PHE A 77 1.59 6.71 16.19
CA PHE A 77 1.22 7.84 15.33
C PHE A 77 -0.29 7.98 15.11
N ALA A 78 -1.04 6.88 15.19
CA ALA A 78 -2.47 6.88 14.96
C ALA A 78 -3.25 7.53 16.11
N ASN A 79 -2.68 7.56 17.32
CA ASN A 79 -3.35 8.10 18.49
C ASN A 79 -2.63 9.28 19.14
N ILE A 80 -1.40 9.65 18.75
CA ILE A 80 -0.64 10.71 19.42
C ILE A 80 -1.40 12.03 19.50
N ASP A 81 -1.99 12.50 18.40
CA ASP A 81 -2.72 13.78 18.37
C ASP A 81 -3.95 13.73 19.29
N ILE A 82 -4.65 12.59 19.31
CA ILE A 82 -5.81 12.36 20.19
C ILE A 82 -5.36 12.32 21.65
N ILE A 83 -4.26 11.63 21.96
CA ILE A 83 -3.70 11.61 23.31
C ILE A 83 -3.36 13.04 23.74
N GLU A 84 -2.72 13.85 22.90
CA GLU A 84 -2.39 15.24 23.22
C GLU A 84 -3.63 16.08 23.56
N ILE A 85 -4.70 15.94 22.79
CA ILE A 85 -5.98 16.61 23.07
C ILE A 85 -6.52 16.16 24.43
N ILE A 86 -6.54 14.86 24.72
CA ILE A 86 -7.00 14.33 26.01
C ILE A 86 -6.14 14.85 27.17
N LEU A 87 -4.80 14.78 27.06
CA LEU A 87 -3.89 15.22 28.11
C LEU A 87 -4.03 16.71 28.40
N LYS A 88 -4.18 17.52 27.35
CA LYS A 88 -4.40 18.96 27.48
C LYS A 88 -5.71 19.25 28.20
N GLU A 89 -6.81 18.61 27.80
CA GLU A 89 -8.12 18.87 28.39
C GLU A 89 -8.26 18.36 29.83
N PHE A 90 -7.58 17.26 30.18
CA PHE A 90 -7.55 16.73 31.54
C PHE A 90 -6.39 17.25 32.42
N GLU A 91 -5.50 18.09 31.89
CA GLU A 91 -4.31 18.58 32.57
C GLU A 91 -3.41 17.44 33.12
N ILE A 92 -3.05 16.49 32.26
CA ILE A 92 -2.28 15.29 32.60
C ILE A 92 -0.80 15.49 32.25
N ASN A 93 -0.02 15.99 33.21
CA ASN A 93 1.37 16.38 32.97
C ASN A 93 2.36 15.21 32.82
N TYR A 94 2.11 14.08 33.50
CA TYR A 94 3.10 12.99 33.55
C TYR A 94 3.30 12.34 32.16
N LEU A 95 2.24 12.26 31.37
CA LEU A 95 2.26 11.66 30.03
C LEU A 95 2.78 12.64 28.96
N GLN A 96 2.70 13.96 29.19
CA GLN A 96 3.20 14.99 28.26
C GLN A 96 4.69 14.80 27.97
N SER A 97 5.50 14.55 29.00
CA SER A 97 6.93 14.31 28.84
C SER A 97 7.25 13.11 27.94
N ARG A 98 6.41 12.07 27.94
CA ARG A 98 6.55 10.88 27.09
C ARG A 98 6.16 11.15 25.64
N ILE A 99 5.16 12.00 25.43
CA ILE A 99 4.80 12.47 24.08
C ILE A 99 5.94 13.29 23.48
N GLU A 100 6.51 14.23 24.24
CA GLU A 100 7.65 15.02 23.77
C GLU A 100 8.87 14.13 23.46
N GLU A 101 9.13 13.11 24.30
CA GLU A 101 10.16 12.10 24.05
C GLU A 101 9.89 11.37 22.72
N TYR A 102 8.65 10.91 22.50
CA TYR A 102 8.25 10.24 21.26
C TYR A 102 8.42 11.14 20.04
N LYS A 103 7.97 12.41 20.10
CA LYS A 103 8.11 13.39 19.02
C LYS A 103 9.58 13.64 18.67
N LYS A 104 10.43 13.80 19.67
CA LYS A 104 11.87 13.96 19.50
C LYS A 104 12.50 12.74 18.82
N ILE A 105 12.12 11.54 19.22
CA ILE A 105 12.63 10.30 18.60
C ILE A 105 12.21 10.22 17.13
N LYS A 106 10.94 10.51 16.85
CA LYS A 106 10.41 10.56 15.48
C LYS A 106 11.19 11.56 14.62
N GLU A 107 11.47 12.76 15.14
CA GLU A 107 12.25 13.78 14.44
C GLU A 107 13.68 13.33 14.17
N ILE A 108 14.39 12.80 15.18
CA ILE A 108 15.73 12.25 15.02
C ILE A 108 15.75 11.14 13.96
N ALA A 109 14.75 10.26 13.99
CA ALA A 109 14.67 9.16 13.05
C ALA A 109 14.42 9.65 11.62
N LEU A 110 13.56 10.66 11.43
CA LEU A 110 13.33 11.27 10.13
C LEU A 110 14.58 11.99 9.62
N ASN A 111 15.26 12.77 10.47
CA ASN A 111 16.49 13.48 10.10
C ASN A 111 17.62 12.49 9.73
N ASN A 112 17.75 11.39 10.48
CA ASN A 112 18.71 10.33 10.17
C ASN A 112 18.35 9.63 8.85
N TYR A 113 17.07 9.35 8.60
CA TYR A 113 16.61 8.76 7.34
C TYR A 113 16.95 9.67 6.16
N GLN A 114 16.67 10.95 6.30
CA GLN A 114 16.92 11.97 5.27
C GLN A 114 18.40 12.21 5.00
N SER A 115 19.26 12.01 5.98
CA SER A 115 20.71 12.21 5.85
C SER A 115 21.48 10.94 5.53
N ASP A 116 20.84 9.76 5.58
CA ASP A 116 21.49 8.50 5.24
C ASP A 116 21.80 8.44 3.74
N TYR A 117 23.09 8.25 3.44
CA TYR A 117 23.59 8.21 2.07
C TYR A 117 22.91 7.15 1.19
N TRP A 118 22.64 5.96 1.74
CA TRP A 118 22.03 4.88 0.97
C TRP A 118 20.55 5.13 0.72
N ILE A 119 19.85 5.71 1.70
CA ILE A 119 18.46 6.12 1.52
C ILE A 119 18.35 7.21 0.45
N GLN A 120 19.20 8.25 0.50
CA GLN A 120 19.23 9.28 -0.53
C GLN A 120 19.56 8.69 -1.92
N LEU A 121 20.51 7.76 -2.00
CA LEU A 121 20.83 7.07 -3.25
C LEU A 121 19.60 6.32 -3.81
N LEU A 122 18.82 5.67 -2.95
CA LEU A 122 17.63 4.91 -3.33
C LEU A 122 16.45 5.81 -3.73
N GLU A 123 16.21 6.91 -3.00
CA GLU A 123 15.23 7.95 -3.37
C GLU A 123 15.57 8.56 -4.75
N ASN A 124 16.84 8.89 -4.98
CA ASN A 124 17.27 9.43 -6.26
C ASN A 124 17.18 8.40 -7.39
N LEU A 125 17.50 7.14 -7.12
CA LEU A 125 17.36 6.06 -8.10
C LEU A 125 15.89 5.83 -8.47
N GLU A 126 14.98 5.82 -7.49
CA GLU A 126 13.54 5.74 -7.72
C GLU A 126 13.07 6.83 -8.69
N LEU A 127 13.42 8.10 -8.41
CA LEU A 127 13.09 9.23 -9.29
C LEU A 127 13.69 9.09 -10.68
N SER A 128 14.98 8.74 -10.79
CA SER A 128 15.64 8.59 -12.08
C SER A 128 15.05 7.44 -12.92
N VAL A 129 14.58 6.36 -12.29
CA VAL A 129 13.92 5.26 -12.98
C VAL A 129 12.52 5.66 -13.45
N LEU A 130 11.76 6.40 -12.64
CA LEU A 130 10.47 6.94 -13.04
C LEU A 130 10.62 7.94 -14.21
N ASN A 131 11.64 8.80 -14.16
CA ASN A 131 11.93 9.84 -15.17
C ASN A 131 12.94 9.39 -16.25
N HIS A 132 13.04 8.10 -16.53
CA HIS A 132 14.07 7.44 -17.36
C HIS A 132 14.29 8.02 -18.78
N LEU A 133 13.42 8.89 -19.30
CA LEU A 133 13.57 9.54 -20.60
C LEU A 133 14.63 10.66 -20.62
N GLU A 134 15.08 11.14 -19.47
CA GLU A 134 16.10 12.20 -19.40
C GLU A 134 17.52 11.63 -19.43
N ILE A 135 18.42 12.26 -20.21
CA ILE A 135 19.81 11.83 -20.40
C ILE A 135 20.57 11.73 -19.07
N ASP A 136 20.34 12.69 -18.16
CA ASP A 136 21.01 12.73 -16.86
C ASP A 136 20.63 11.54 -15.96
N ASN A 137 19.43 10.97 -16.14
CA ASN A 137 18.96 9.84 -15.35
C ASN A 137 19.72 8.55 -15.67
N ASN A 138 20.21 8.37 -16.90
CA ASN A 138 21.05 7.21 -17.26
C ASN A 138 22.34 7.17 -16.44
N ASN A 139 22.97 8.33 -16.19
CA ASN A 139 24.19 8.39 -15.38
C ASN A 139 23.92 8.04 -13.93
N THR A 140 22.80 8.48 -13.37
CA THR A 140 22.36 8.14 -12.01
C THR A 140 22.10 6.63 -11.87
N ILE A 141 21.35 6.04 -12.80
CA ILE A 141 21.06 4.59 -12.84
C ILE A 141 22.37 3.79 -12.89
N LEU A 142 23.30 4.17 -13.78
CA LEU A 142 24.60 3.51 -13.91
C LEU A 142 25.48 3.67 -12.67
N SER A 143 25.49 4.86 -12.05
CA SER A 143 26.22 5.11 -10.81
C SER A 143 25.67 4.28 -9.65
N ALA A 144 24.35 4.16 -9.54
CA ALA A 144 23.69 3.36 -8.52
C ALA A 144 23.94 1.86 -8.73
N PHE A 145 23.92 1.38 -9.98
CA PHE A 145 24.24 0.00 -10.33
C PHE A 145 25.63 -0.44 -9.83
N GLN A 146 26.62 0.45 -9.86
CA GLN A 146 27.98 0.15 -9.36
C GLN A 146 28.05 0.06 -7.83
N LYS A 147 27.07 0.60 -7.11
CA LYS A 147 27.08 0.73 -5.64
C LYS A 147 26.14 -0.27 -4.96
N ILE A 148 25.04 -0.63 -5.62
CA ILE A 148 24.00 -1.51 -5.10
C ILE A 148 24.26 -2.95 -5.56
N LYS A 149 23.96 -3.93 -4.70
CA LYS A 149 24.06 -5.34 -5.09
C LYS A 149 23.12 -5.64 -6.25
N GLU A 150 23.62 -6.38 -7.22
CA GLU A 150 22.94 -6.67 -8.48
C GLU A 150 21.49 -7.16 -8.33
N ASN A 151 21.25 -8.19 -7.50
CA ASN A 151 19.90 -8.73 -7.30
C ASN A 151 18.92 -7.70 -6.71
N GLN A 152 19.41 -6.77 -5.89
CA GLN A 152 18.56 -5.72 -5.32
C GLN A 152 18.25 -4.63 -6.33
N PHE A 153 19.22 -4.34 -7.20
CA PHE A 153 19.04 -3.41 -8.30
C PHE A 153 18.01 -3.94 -9.31
N ILE A 154 18.10 -5.23 -9.66
CA ILE A 154 17.12 -5.92 -10.49
C ILE A 154 15.73 -5.88 -9.84
N ASP A 155 15.63 -6.19 -8.55
CA ASP A 155 14.35 -6.17 -7.83
C ASP A 155 13.71 -4.78 -7.83
N LEU A 156 14.51 -3.73 -7.60
CA LEU A 156 14.04 -2.35 -7.65
C LEU A 156 13.51 -1.99 -9.05
N LEU A 157 14.29 -2.23 -10.10
CA LEU A 157 13.86 -1.95 -11.48
C LEU A 157 12.57 -2.69 -11.84
N TYR A 158 12.46 -3.96 -11.44
CA TYR A 158 11.28 -4.77 -11.67
C TYR A 158 10.04 -4.21 -10.96
N ASN A 159 10.15 -3.86 -9.67
CA ASN A 159 9.00 -3.36 -8.91
C ASN A 159 8.54 -1.97 -9.41
N ILE A 160 9.45 -1.12 -9.88
CA ILE A 160 9.09 0.21 -10.40
C ILE A 160 8.56 0.13 -11.84
N LEU A 161 9.25 -0.57 -12.73
CA LEU A 161 8.93 -0.55 -14.17
C LEU A 161 7.96 -1.65 -14.62
N ALA A 162 8.13 -2.88 -14.12
CA ALA A 162 7.28 -3.99 -14.56
C ALA A 162 5.94 -4.02 -13.81
N LEU A 163 5.95 -3.69 -12.51
CA LEU A 163 4.75 -3.66 -11.66
C LEU A 163 4.10 -2.29 -11.53
N GLY A 164 4.68 -1.24 -12.13
CA GLY A 164 4.13 0.11 -12.17
C GLY A 164 2.82 0.20 -12.96
N TYR A 165 2.22 1.40 -13.03
CA TYR A 165 0.97 1.62 -13.76
C TYR A 165 1.17 1.54 -15.27
N GLU A 166 2.18 2.21 -15.81
CA GLU A 166 2.48 2.16 -17.24
C GLU A 166 3.17 0.84 -17.60
N ASN A 167 2.97 0.38 -18.83
CA ASN A 167 3.75 -0.74 -19.36
C ASN A 167 5.17 -0.27 -19.75
N ASN A 168 6.04 -0.16 -18.74
CA ASN A 168 7.43 0.25 -18.91
C ASN A 168 8.37 -0.95 -19.15
N ASN A 169 7.85 -2.08 -19.65
CA ASN A 169 8.67 -3.26 -19.90
C ASN A 169 9.72 -3.02 -20.99
N ILE A 170 9.41 -2.28 -22.05
CA ILE A 170 10.40 -1.95 -23.11
C ILE A 170 11.55 -1.13 -22.52
N ILE A 171 11.24 -0.16 -21.67
CA ILE A 171 12.22 0.68 -20.97
C ILE A 171 13.09 -0.18 -20.04
N LEU A 172 12.45 -1.05 -19.24
CA LEU A 172 13.13 -2.01 -18.40
C LEU A 172 14.12 -2.83 -19.23
N MET A 173 13.68 -3.41 -20.35
CA MET A 173 14.53 -4.20 -21.23
C MET A 173 15.72 -3.40 -21.78
N ASN A 174 15.51 -2.17 -22.21
CA ASN A 174 16.58 -1.28 -22.66
C ASN A 174 17.61 -1.04 -21.56
N ILE A 175 17.18 -0.77 -20.33
CA ILE A 175 18.07 -0.59 -19.18
C ILE A 175 18.85 -1.88 -18.92
N ILE A 176 18.19 -3.05 -18.87
CA ILE A 176 18.85 -4.34 -18.63
C ILE A 176 19.92 -4.63 -19.69
N LEU A 177 19.61 -4.42 -20.97
CA LEU A 177 20.56 -4.64 -22.07
C LEU A 177 21.75 -3.67 -22.02
N GLN A 178 21.54 -2.42 -21.61
CA GLN A 178 22.63 -1.46 -21.41
C GLN A 178 23.55 -1.89 -20.26
N LEU A 179 22.99 -2.33 -19.13
CA LEU A 179 23.74 -2.80 -17.98
C LEU A 179 24.51 -4.09 -18.25
N ASN A 180 23.95 -4.97 -19.09
CA ASN A 180 24.64 -6.19 -19.51
C ASN A 180 25.95 -5.92 -20.31
N LYS A 181 26.06 -4.77 -20.98
CA LYS A 181 27.32 -4.33 -21.61
C LYS A 181 28.41 -3.99 -20.58
N LYS A 182 28.03 -3.76 -19.32
CA LYS A 182 28.94 -3.44 -18.20
C LYS A 182 29.21 -4.66 -17.32
N SER A 183 28.26 -5.57 -17.17
CA SER A 183 28.38 -6.83 -16.44
C SER A 183 27.82 -7.97 -17.30
N SER A 184 28.70 -8.84 -17.82
CA SER A 184 28.35 -9.83 -18.86
C SER A 184 27.31 -10.87 -18.43
N ASN A 185 27.11 -11.05 -17.13
CA ASN A 185 26.15 -12.02 -16.57
C ASN A 185 24.85 -11.36 -16.08
N PHE A 186 24.74 -10.03 -16.18
CA PHE A 186 23.60 -9.28 -15.65
C PHE A 186 22.27 -9.70 -16.28
N LEU A 187 22.28 -9.88 -17.62
CA LEU A 187 21.09 -10.35 -18.33
C LEU A 187 20.67 -11.75 -17.85
N GLU A 188 21.62 -12.65 -17.61
CA GLU A 188 21.33 -14.01 -17.15
C GLU A 188 20.74 -14.01 -15.73
N HIS A 189 21.27 -13.19 -14.82
CA HIS A 189 20.68 -13.03 -13.49
C HIS A 189 19.28 -12.40 -13.56
N PHE A 190 19.04 -11.44 -14.46
CA PHE A 190 17.71 -10.87 -14.69
C PHE A 190 16.71 -11.93 -15.17
N LYS A 191 17.07 -12.78 -16.15
CA LYS A 191 16.22 -13.87 -16.63
C LYS A 191 15.82 -14.81 -15.50
N ASN A 192 16.80 -15.26 -14.73
CA ASN A 192 16.58 -16.16 -13.60
C ASN A 192 15.68 -15.50 -12.54
N PHE A 193 15.91 -14.23 -12.23
CA PHE A 193 15.05 -13.46 -11.32
C PHE A 193 13.59 -13.40 -11.78
N VAL A 194 13.33 -13.08 -13.06
CA VAL A 194 11.94 -13.00 -13.58
C VAL A 194 11.26 -14.36 -13.53
N ILE A 195 11.96 -15.45 -13.87
CA ILE A 195 11.43 -16.81 -13.77
C ILE A 195 11.11 -17.18 -12.32
N GLU A 196 12.01 -16.89 -11.37
CA GLU A 196 11.76 -17.15 -9.94
C GLU A 196 10.56 -16.37 -9.41
N ARG A 197 10.46 -15.07 -9.74
CA ARG A 197 9.33 -14.21 -9.37
C ARG A 197 8.04 -14.76 -9.92
N PHE A 198 8.05 -15.14 -11.17
CA PHE A 198 6.89 -15.71 -11.81
C PHE A 198 6.40 -16.98 -11.15
N LEU A 199 7.31 -17.92 -10.88
CA LEU A 199 6.98 -19.14 -10.17
C LEU A 199 6.36 -18.79 -8.81
N LYS A 200 6.94 -17.85 -8.06
CA LYS A 200 6.37 -17.38 -6.79
C LYS A 200 4.92 -16.89 -6.95
N GLU A 201 4.63 -16.07 -7.96
CA GLU A 201 3.28 -15.53 -8.19
C GLU A 201 2.27 -16.60 -8.66
N VAL A 202 2.70 -17.59 -9.44
CA VAL A 202 1.84 -18.72 -9.86
C VAL A 202 1.37 -19.54 -8.66
N TYR A 203 2.24 -19.74 -7.66
CA TYR A 203 1.91 -20.53 -6.46
C TYR A 203 1.27 -19.74 -5.34
N THR A 204 1.41 -18.41 -5.35
CA THR A 204 0.76 -17.56 -4.36
C THR A 204 -0.73 -17.52 -4.68
N PRO A 205 -1.60 -18.12 -3.84
CA PRO A 205 -3.03 -18.04 -4.04
C PRO A 205 -3.43 -16.56 -4.04
N LYS A 206 -4.26 -16.13 -5.00
CA LYS A 206 -4.73 -14.74 -5.13
C LYS A 206 -3.63 -13.70 -5.44
N SER A 207 -2.54 -14.10 -6.09
CA SER A 207 -1.57 -13.10 -6.60
C SER A 207 -2.22 -12.19 -7.63
N ILE A 208 -2.23 -10.88 -7.34
CA ILE A 208 -2.64 -9.83 -8.27
C ILE A 208 -1.57 -9.49 -9.32
N TYR A 209 -0.33 -9.95 -9.11
CA TYR A 209 0.82 -9.62 -9.98
C TYR A 209 1.03 -10.63 -11.11
N ILE A 210 0.34 -11.77 -11.08
CA ILE A 210 0.55 -12.84 -12.04
C ILE A 210 0.40 -12.38 -13.50
N ASN A 211 -0.51 -11.45 -13.78
CA ASN A 211 -0.70 -10.89 -15.12
C ASN A 211 0.48 -10.01 -15.55
N TYR A 212 1.01 -9.18 -14.63
CA TYR A 212 2.19 -8.35 -14.90
C TYR A 212 3.40 -9.21 -15.24
N VAL A 213 3.68 -10.24 -14.43
CA VAL A 213 4.85 -11.10 -14.63
C VAL A 213 4.68 -11.99 -15.86
N GLY A 214 3.47 -12.51 -16.10
CA GLY A 214 3.16 -13.30 -17.30
C GLY A 214 3.34 -12.48 -18.58
N TYR A 215 2.94 -11.22 -18.56
CA TYR A 215 3.13 -10.31 -19.69
C TYR A 215 4.59 -9.98 -19.94
N LEU A 216 5.38 -9.73 -18.89
CA LEU A 216 6.83 -9.55 -19.02
C LEU A 216 7.51 -10.79 -19.61
N ILE A 217 7.15 -12.01 -19.17
CA ILE A 217 7.69 -13.26 -19.74
C ILE A 217 7.36 -13.38 -21.23
N TYR A 218 6.15 -13.04 -21.63
CA TYR A 218 5.78 -13.06 -23.05
C TYR A 218 6.66 -12.13 -23.88
N LEU A 219 6.88 -10.89 -23.43
CA LEU A 219 7.77 -9.95 -24.12
C LEU A 219 9.20 -10.50 -24.21
N LEU A 220 9.71 -11.10 -23.13
CA LEU A 220 11.04 -11.71 -23.10
C LEU A 220 11.18 -12.90 -24.06
N LEU A 221 10.09 -13.63 -24.30
CA LEU A 221 10.05 -14.73 -25.26
C LEU A 221 9.95 -14.23 -26.71
N GLU A 222 9.17 -13.19 -26.98
CA GLU A 222 9.06 -12.60 -28.34
C GLU A 222 10.37 -11.91 -28.75
N ASP A 223 11.09 -11.28 -27.82
CA ASP A 223 12.40 -10.67 -28.07
C ASP A 223 13.57 -11.69 -28.02
N GLU A 224 13.28 -12.99 -27.91
CA GLU A 224 14.26 -14.09 -27.82
C GLU A 224 15.29 -13.92 -26.68
N ILE A 225 14.91 -13.21 -25.61
CA ILE A 225 15.77 -12.98 -24.45
C ILE A 225 15.74 -14.19 -23.52
N ILE A 226 14.57 -14.79 -23.30
CA ILE A 226 14.42 -16.07 -22.58
C ILE A 226 14.14 -17.16 -23.60
N ASP A 227 14.81 -18.30 -23.46
CA ASP A 227 14.47 -19.50 -24.23
C ASP A 227 13.24 -20.18 -23.62
N LYS A 228 12.31 -20.63 -24.47
CA LYS A 228 11.15 -21.45 -24.07
C LYS A 228 11.56 -22.66 -23.23
N ASP A 229 12.74 -23.23 -23.44
CA ASP A 229 13.23 -24.39 -22.70
C ASP A 229 13.57 -24.06 -21.24
N MET A 230 13.93 -22.81 -20.92
CA MET A 230 14.10 -22.35 -19.53
C MET A 230 12.77 -22.41 -18.75
N ILE A 231 11.68 -22.32 -19.49
CA ILE A 231 10.32 -22.21 -19.00
C ILE A 231 9.64 -23.59 -18.98
N ILE A 232 9.66 -24.32 -20.10
CA ILE A 232 8.95 -25.59 -20.31
C ILE A 232 9.49 -26.69 -19.39
N ASN A 233 10.81 -26.74 -19.20
CA ASN A 233 11.45 -27.78 -18.40
C ASN A 233 11.18 -27.61 -16.90
N HIS A 234 10.61 -26.48 -16.49
CA HIS A 234 10.23 -26.28 -15.11
C HIS A 234 8.92 -27.04 -14.82
N TRP A 235 9.00 -28.16 -14.08
CA TRP A 235 7.84 -29.03 -13.73
C TRP A 235 6.63 -28.31 -13.12
N LYS A 236 6.85 -27.08 -12.63
CA LYS A 236 5.84 -26.19 -12.03
C LYS A 236 5.05 -25.33 -13.03
N PHE A 237 5.47 -25.30 -14.30
CA PHE A 237 5.00 -24.33 -15.28
C PHE A 237 3.64 -24.69 -15.92
N TYR A 238 3.15 -25.92 -15.80
CA TYR A 238 1.87 -26.33 -16.41
C TYR A 238 0.65 -25.52 -15.93
N LYS A 239 0.69 -24.98 -14.69
CA LYS A 239 -0.37 -24.12 -14.15
C LYS A 239 -0.48 -22.78 -14.88
N LEU A 240 0.59 -22.35 -15.53
CA LEU A 240 0.60 -21.12 -16.26
C LEU A 240 -0.30 -21.17 -17.49
N PHE A 241 -0.27 -22.29 -18.20
CA PHE A 241 -1.05 -22.46 -19.41
C PHE A 241 -2.54 -22.32 -19.13
N ALA A 242 -3.01 -22.71 -17.94
CA ALA A 242 -4.39 -22.47 -17.54
C ALA A 242 -4.75 -20.98 -17.36
N ARG A 243 -3.76 -20.12 -17.06
CA ARG A 243 -3.94 -18.68 -16.84
C ARG A 243 -3.73 -17.83 -18.09
N PHE A 244 -2.72 -18.14 -18.92
CA PHE A 244 -2.45 -17.42 -20.18
C PHE A 244 -2.33 -18.38 -21.37
N PRO A 245 -3.36 -19.19 -21.65
CA PRO A 245 -3.32 -20.17 -22.74
C PRO A 245 -3.14 -19.49 -24.10
N LYS A 246 -3.60 -18.24 -24.21
CA LYS A 246 -3.44 -17.41 -25.41
C LYS A 246 -1.99 -16.96 -25.57
N MET A 247 -1.45 -16.21 -24.61
CA MET A 247 -0.12 -15.56 -24.70
C MET A 247 1.03 -16.52 -25.01
N LEU A 248 0.87 -17.79 -24.67
CA LEU A 248 1.95 -18.77 -24.76
C LEU A 248 1.65 -19.87 -25.78
N SER A 249 0.57 -19.79 -26.54
CA SER A 249 0.17 -20.87 -27.46
C SER A 249 1.27 -21.23 -28.48
N ASN A 250 2.07 -20.26 -28.91
CA ASN A 250 3.16 -20.46 -29.88
C ASN A 250 4.38 -21.19 -29.29
N TYR A 251 4.52 -21.21 -27.97
CA TYR A 251 5.71 -21.71 -27.29
C TYR A 251 5.53 -23.12 -26.73
N PHE A 252 4.31 -23.70 -26.79
CA PHE A 252 4.00 -24.96 -26.12
C PHE A 252 3.33 -25.99 -27.05
N ASP A 253 3.52 -27.27 -26.73
CA ASP A 253 2.93 -28.40 -27.43
C ASP A 253 1.39 -28.41 -27.33
N LYS A 254 0.71 -28.80 -28.40
CA LYS A 254 -0.76 -28.95 -28.49
C LYS A 254 -1.35 -29.78 -27.36
N ARG A 255 -0.59 -30.74 -26.81
CA ARG A 255 -1.01 -31.53 -25.65
C ARG A 255 -1.35 -30.67 -24.43
N TYR A 256 -0.65 -29.56 -24.21
CA TYR A 256 -0.98 -28.62 -23.14
C TYR A 256 -2.26 -27.82 -23.48
N ILE A 257 -2.46 -27.49 -24.76
CA ILE A 257 -3.64 -26.78 -25.29
C ILE A 257 -4.94 -27.54 -25.01
N GLU A 258 -4.93 -28.85 -25.19
CA GLU A 258 -6.09 -29.71 -24.94
C GLU A 258 -6.55 -29.71 -23.46
N TYR A 259 -5.62 -29.55 -22.51
CA TYR A 259 -5.94 -29.52 -21.08
C TYR A 259 -6.68 -28.24 -20.63
N SER A 260 -6.54 -27.12 -21.34
CA SER A 260 -7.21 -25.86 -20.94
C SER A 260 -8.63 -25.70 -21.49
N LYS A 261 -9.12 -26.66 -22.31
CA LYS A 261 -10.39 -26.55 -23.06
C LYS A 261 -10.47 -25.29 -23.95
N PHE A 262 -9.33 -24.71 -24.32
CA PHE A 262 -9.25 -23.52 -25.15
C PHE A 262 -9.28 -23.89 -26.64
N GLN A 263 -10.07 -23.16 -27.44
CA GLN A 263 -10.03 -23.22 -28.91
C GLN A 263 -9.57 -21.86 -29.46
N PRO A 264 -8.34 -21.75 -30.01
CA PRO A 264 -7.86 -20.52 -30.61
C PRO A 264 -8.56 -20.24 -31.93
N LYS A 265 -8.94 -18.98 -32.17
CA LYS A 265 -8.93 -18.42 -33.52
C LYS A 265 -7.58 -17.71 -33.66
N ASP A 266 -6.67 -18.33 -34.41
CA ASP A 266 -5.21 -18.11 -34.34
C ASP A 266 -4.67 -16.81 -34.97
N SER A 267 -5.44 -16.03 -35.73
CA SER A 267 -4.87 -14.89 -36.48
C SER A 267 -4.61 -13.62 -35.66
N ASP A 268 -5.40 -13.36 -34.61
CA ASP A 268 -5.43 -12.03 -33.98
C ASP A 268 -4.71 -11.99 -32.62
N HIS A 269 -4.10 -13.10 -32.22
CA HIS A 269 -3.49 -13.27 -30.90
C HIS A 269 -2.31 -12.32 -30.65
N LYS A 270 -1.33 -12.30 -31.58
CA LYS A 270 -0.18 -11.40 -31.51
C LYS A 270 -0.61 -9.93 -31.47
N TYR A 271 -1.64 -9.60 -32.23
CA TYR A 271 -2.25 -8.26 -32.25
C TYR A 271 -2.81 -7.90 -30.85
N PHE A 272 -3.62 -8.75 -30.23
CA PHE A 272 -4.21 -8.47 -28.91
C PHE A 272 -3.19 -8.44 -27.77
N CYS A 273 -2.12 -9.24 -27.81
CA CYS A 273 -1.00 -9.11 -26.88
C CYS A 273 -0.31 -7.75 -27.03
N SER A 274 0.01 -7.34 -28.25
CA SER A 274 0.66 -6.04 -28.51
C SER A 274 -0.21 -4.83 -28.11
N LYS A 275 -1.53 -5.03 -27.98
CA LYS A 275 -2.52 -4.02 -27.59
C LYS A 275 -2.98 -4.12 -26.12
N GLU A 276 -2.46 -5.08 -25.35
CA GLU A 276 -2.87 -5.36 -23.97
C GLU A 276 -4.40 -5.54 -23.81
N SER A 277 -5.09 -6.02 -24.85
CA SER A 277 -6.55 -6.20 -24.84
C SER A 277 -7.04 -7.04 -25.99
N SER A 278 -8.10 -7.82 -25.74
CA SER A 278 -8.96 -8.39 -26.79
C SER A 278 -10.34 -7.77 -26.84
N MET A 279 -10.53 -6.66 -26.11
CA MET A 279 -11.83 -6.03 -26.04
C MET A 279 -12.15 -5.28 -27.35
N PRO A 280 -13.43 -4.98 -27.63
CA PRO A 280 -13.82 -4.27 -28.84
C PRO A 280 -13.04 -2.95 -29.00
N GLU A 281 -12.90 -2.48 -30.25
CA GLU A 281 -12.19 -1.25 -30.64
C GLU A 281 -12.52 -0.03 -29.75
N VAL A 282 -13.73 -0.02 -29.18
CA VAL A 282 -14.21 0.95 -28.18
C VAL A 282 -13.22 1.26 -27.05
N PHE A 283 -12.50 0.26 -26.55
CA PHE A 283 -11.58 0.45 -25.43
C PHE A 283 -10.27 1.10 -25.87
N ASP A 284 -9.84 0.89 -27.11
CA ASP A 284 -8.71 1.61 -27.69
C ASP A 284 -9.04 3.08 -27.96
N PHE A 285 -10.32 3.42 -28.19
CA PHE A 285 -10.77 4.81 -28.22
C PHE A 285 -10.65 5.44 -26.83
N ILE A 286 -11.08 4.74 -25.78
CA ILE A 286 -10.96 5.22 -24.40
C ILE A 286 -9.49 5.41 -24.02
N ARG A 287 -8.62 4.42 -24.25
CA ARG A 287 -7.18 4.50 -23.90
C ARG A 287 -6.45 5.67 -24.55
N ARG A 288 -6.87 6.06 -25.76
CA ARG A 288 -6.32 7.23 -26.49
C ARG A 288 -7.08 8.51 -26.19
N ASP A 289 -8.06 8.46 -25.28
CA ASP A 289 -9.03 9.50 -24.96
C ASP A 289 -9.71 10.13 -26.20
N ASN A 290 -9.96 9.31 -27.23
CA ASN A 290 -10.60 9.75 -28.46
C ASN A 290 -12.12 9.70 -28.33
N VAL A 291 -12.68 10.74 -27.72
CA VAL A 291 -14.12 10.86 -27.45
C VAL A 291 -14.98 10.82 -28.72
N LEU A 292 -14.49 11.32 -29.87
CA LEU A 292 -15.25 11.36 -31.12
C LEU A 292 -15.44 9.96 -31.73
N GLU A 293 -14.37 9.17 -31.79
CA GLU A 293 -14.44 7.76 -32.24
C GLU A 293 -15.27 6.93 -31.26
N PHE A 294 -15.10 7.16 -29.95
CA PHE A 294 -15.90 6.50 -28.91
C PHE A 294 -17.40 6.78 -29.05
N GLN A 295 -17.80 8.04 -29.19
CA GLN A 295 -19.18 8.47 -29.41
C GLN A 295 -19.78 7.81 -30.66
N THR A 296 -19.07 7.93 -31.79
CA THR A 296 -19.48 7.38 -33.07
C THR A 296 -19.69 5.86 -32.97
N PHE A 297 -18.78 5.17 -32.28
CA PHE A 297 -18.86 3.74 -32.08
C PHE A 297 -20.09 3.34 -31.25
N LEU A 298 -20.35 4.02 -30.13
CA LEU A 298 -21.50 3.71 -29.27
C LEU A 298 -22.83 3.93 -30.02
N GLN A 299 -22.95 5.02 -30.77
CA GLN A 299 -24.15 5.35 -31.54
C GLN A 299 -24.37 4.35 -32.68
N THR A 300 -23.33 4.09 -33.48
CA THR A 300 -23.42 3.21 -34.66
C THR A 300 -23.77 1.79 -34.27
N ASN A 301 -23.26 1.31 -33.13
CA ASN A 301 -23.48 -0.05 -32.65
C ASN A 301 -24.64 -0.17 -31.64
N ASN A 302 -25.35 0.93 -31.35
CA ASN A 302 -26.42 1.00 -30.35
C ASN A 302 -26.03 0.38 -28.99
N ILE A 303 -24.85 0.77 -28.49
CA ILE A 303 -24.29 0.24 -27.24
C ILE A 303 -24.73 1.11 -26.07
N ASP A 304 -25.30 0.47 -25.05
CA ASP A 304 -25.60 1.11 -23.76
C ASP A 304 -24.33 1.65 -23.08
N ILE A 305 -24.37 2.91 -22.64
CA ILE A 305 -23.26 3.58 -21.93
C ILE A 305 -22.94 2.91 -20.58
N ASN A 306 -23.93 2.25 -19.98
CA ASN A 306 -23.79 1.51 -18.73
C ASN A 306 -23.44 0.03 -18.97
N ARG A 307 -23.20 -0.34 -20.24
CA ARG A 307 -22.76 -1.69 -20.57
C ARG A 307 -21.47 -1.99 -19.85
N LYS A 308 -21.49 -3.08 -19.10
CA LYS A 308 -20.33 -3.60 -18.42
C LYS A 308 -19.72 -4.78 -19.18
N TYR A 309 -18.40 -4.87 -19.18
CA TYR A 309 -17.65 -5.87 -19.93
C TYR A 309 -16.94 -6.86 -19.02
N SER A 310 -16.90 -8.11 -19.47
CA SER A 310 -16.16 -9.18 -18.79
C SER A 310 -14.66 -9.06 -19.03
N LYS A 311 -13.87 -9.63 -18.11
CA LYS A 311 -12.40 -9.76 -18.18
C LYS A 311 -11.81 -9.97 -19.58
N SER A 312 -10.64 -9.37 -19.81
CA SER A 312 -9.81 -9.63 -20.99
C SER A 312 -8.61 -10.47 -20.59
N TYR A 313 -8.34 -11.57 -21.29
CA TYR A 313 -7.15 -12.39 -21.05
C TYR A 313 -5.82 -11.65 -21.32
N TYR A 314 -5.89 -10.47 -21.94
CA TYR A 314 -4.74 -9.68 -22.36
C TYR A 314 -4.57 -8.39 -21.55
N GLU A 315 -5.57 -8.06 -20.71
CA GLU A 315 -5.45 -6.91 -19.84
C GLU A 315 -4.46 -7.26 -18.73
N ARG A 316 -3.49 -6.38 -18.47
CA ARG A 316 -2.43 -6.64 -17.51
C ARG A 316 -2.83 -6.24 -16.09
N HIS A 317 -3.69 -5.24 -15.96
CA HIS A 317 -4.08 -4.71 -14.66
C HIS A 317 -5.14 -5.59 -14.01
N HIS A 318 -4.90 -5.95 -12.74
CA HIS A 318 -5.84 -6.76 -11.97
C HIS A 318 -7.18 -6.04 -11.76
N LEU A 319 -7.19 -4.72 -11.53
CA LEU A 319 -8.43 -3.93 -11.37
C LEU A 319 -9.39 -4.04 -12.55
N LEU A 320 -8.87 -4.18 -13.77
CA LEU A 320 -9.65 -4.32 -14.99
C LEU A 320 -10.05 -5.78 -15.29
N ASN A 321 -9.54 -6.73 -14.49
CA ASN A 321 -9.72 -8.17 -14.67
C ASN A 321 -10.37 -8.89 -13.49
N GLU A 322 -10.49 -8.24 -12.34
CA GLU A 322 -10.82 -8.92 -11.09
C GLU A 322 -12.31 -8.97 -10.75
N TYR A 323 -12.66 -10.16 -10.25
CA TYR A 323 -13.72 -10.47 -9.30
C TYR A 323 -13.69 -9.48 -8.12
N LYS A 324 -14.83 -9.09 -7.58
CA LYS A 324 -14.96 -8.55 -6.23
C LYS A 324 -14.25 -9.49 -5.28
N TYR A 325 -13.06 -9.09 -4.86
CA TYR A 325 -12.53 -9.51 -3.59
C TYR A 325 -13.43 -8.88 -2.55
N ARG A 326 -14.49 -9.58 -2.15
CA ARG A 326 -14.93 -9.47 -0.77
C ARG A 326 -13.71 -9.85 0.06
N LEU A 327 -13.11 -8.86 0.69
CA LEU A 327 -12.07 -8.99 1.71
C LEU A 327 -12.57 -9.72 2.98
N GLU A 328 -13.69 -10.43 2.91
CA GLU A 328 -14.17 -11.31 3.98
C GLU A 328 -13.48 -12.68 3.87
N PRO A 329 -12.53 -13.01 4.78
CA PRO A 329 -11.99 -14.36 4.85
C PRO A 329 -13.09 -15.37 5.21
N GLY A 330 -13.21 -16.45 4.43
CA GLY A 330 -13.98 -17.64 4.82
C GLY A 330 -15.19 -18.00 3.96
N LYS A 331 -15.57 -17.23 2.93
CA LYS A 331 -16.63 -17.64 2.00
C LYS A 331 -16.07 -18.45 0.82
N PRO A 332 -16.54 -19.69 0.57
CA PRO A 332 -16.13 -20.49 -0.58
C PRO A 332 -16.66 -19.90 -1.88
N TYR A 333 -15.89 -20.04 -2.97
CA TYR A 333 -16.30 -19.69 -4.32
C TYR A 333 -17.62 -20.40 -4.69
N SER A 334 -18.68 -19.64 -4.92
CA SER A 334 -19.86 -20.20 -5.61
C SER A 334 -19.58 -20.17 -7.11
N GLN A 335 -19.74 -21.30 -7.79
CA GLN A 335 -19.43 -21.44 -9.23
C GLN A 335 -20.37 -20.64 -10.16
N ASN A 336 -21.29 -19.85 -9.60
CA ASN A 336 -22.30 -19.06 -10.31
C ASN A 336 -22.25 -17.55 -10.00
N GLU A 337 -21.22 -17.05 -9.32
CA GLU A 337 -21.10 -15.60 -9.08
C GLU A 337 -20.81 -14.86 -10.39
N GLN A 338 -21.67 -13.87 -10.68
CA GLN A 338 -21.47 -12.91 -11.78
C GLN A 338 -20.06 -12.35 -11.68
N LEU A 339 -19.22 -12.68 -12.66
CA LEU A 339 -17.94 -11.99 -12.88
C LEU A 339 -18.21 -10.49 -12.81
N ASP A 340 -17.54 -9.78 -11.91
CA ASP A 340 -17.64 -8.33 -11.88
C ASP A 340 -17.19 -7.78 -13.23
N LYS A 341 -17.99 -6.87 -13.74
CA LYS A 341 -17.86 -6.33 -15.07
C LYS A 341 -17.46 -4.86 -14.93
N VAL A 342 -16.46 -4.45 -15.69
CA VAL A 342 -15.99 -3.06 -15.72
C VAL A 342 -16.89 -2.23 -16.62
N SER A 343 -17.37 -1.08 -16.15
CA SER A 343 -18.14 -0.13 -16.97
C SER A 343 -17.21 0.75 -17.82
N PHE A 344 -17.75 1.39 -18.87
CA PHE A 344 -16.97 2.38 -19.62
C PHE A 344 -16.48 3.52 -18.72
N LEU A 345 -17.30 3.93 -17.73
CA LEU A 345 -16.93 5.00 -16.80
C LEU A 345 -15.72 4.62 -15.95
N GLN A 346 -15.71 3.40 -15.39
CA GLN A 346 -14.57 2.86 -14.64
C GLN A 346 -13.33 2.72 -15.53
N TYR A 347 -13.50 2.26 -16.77
CA TYR A 347 -12.40 2.12 -17.71
C TYR A 347 -11.81 3.48 -18.11
N SER A 348 -12.65 4.48 -18.38
CA SER A 348 -12.20 5.85 -18.65
C SER A 348 -11.51 6.48 -17.45
N ALA A 349 -12.00 6.24 -16.23
CA ALA A 349 -11.33 6.68 -15.01
C ALA A 349 -9.95 6.03 -14.85
N PHE A 350 -9.87 4.72 -15.08
CA PHE A 350 -8.64 3.96 -14.98
C PHE A 350 -7.56 4.45 -15.93
N TYR A 351 -7.91 4.76 -17.19
CA TYR A 351 -6.95 5.23 -18.18
C TYR A 351 -6.71 6.75 -18.14
N GLY A 352 -7.35 7.48 -17.22
CA GLY A 352 -7.24 8.93 -17.16
C GLY A 352 -7.89 9.65 -18.36
N SER A 353 -8.80 8.97 -19.07
CA SER A 353 -9.46 9.40 -20.30
C SER A 353 -10.54 10.44 -20.02
N LEU A 354 -10.10 11.66 -19.76
CA LEU A 354 -10.91 12.77 -19.30
C LEU A 354 -12.08 13.10 -20.22
N PHE A 355 -11.87 13.13 -21.54
CA PHE A 355 -12.91 13.49 -22.48
C PHE A 355 -13.98 12.40 -22.59
N CYS A 356 -13.56 11.14 -22.64
CA CYS A 356 -14.48 10.00 -22.61
C CYS A 356 -15.27 9.95 -21.30
N PHE A 357 -14.60 10.17 -20.16
CA PHE A 357 -15.21 10.20 -18.83
C PHE A 357 -16.27 11.31 -18.72
N LYS A 358 -15.95 12.55 -19.11
CA LYS A 358 -16.90 13.67 -19.12
C LYS A 358 -18.10 13.40 -20.03
N TYR A 359 -17.86 12.84 -21.22
CA TYR A 359 -18.96 12.47 -22.13
C TYR A 359 -19.91 11.47 -21.47
N LEU A 360 -19.39 10.44 -20.80
CA LEU A 360 -20.20 9.46 -20.09
C LEU A 360 -21.05 10.11 -18.99
N LEU A 361 -20.45 10.99 -18.18
CA LEU A 361 -21.18 11.72 -17.14
C LEU A 361 -22.29 12.62 -17.70
N ILE A 362 -22.01 13.39 -18.76
CA ILE A 362 -23.01 14.27 -19.40
C ILE A 362 -24.18 13.46 -19.97
N ASN A 363 -23.94 12.21 -20.38
CA ASN A 363 -24.97 11.30 -20.87
C ASN A 363 -25.60 10.43 -19.76
N ASN A 364 -25.41 10.81 -18.49
CA ASN A 364 -25.98 10.14 -17.31
C ASN A 364 -25.53 8.68 -17.15
N ALA A 365 -24.25 8.39 -17.40
CA ALA A 365 -23.68 7.11 -17.01
C ALA A 365 -23.80 6.90 -15.49
N GLU A 366 -24.10 5.67 -15.09
CA GLU A 366 -24.24 5.29 -13.68
C GLU A 366 -22.91 5.41 -12.94
N ILE A 367 -22.90 6.16 -11.85
CA ILE A 367 -21.73 6.32 -10.98
C ILE A 367 -21.78 5.24 -9.89
N GLU A 368 -20.80 4.34 -9.92
CA GLU A 368 -20.61 3.32 -8.88
C GLU A 368 -19.77 3.89 -7.73
N ASN A 369 -20.40 4.66 -6.84
CA ASN A 369 -19.72 5.42 -5.79
C ASN A 369 -18.80 4.56 -4.92
N GLU A 370 -19.09 3.28 -4.70
CA GLU A 370 -18.27 2.41 -3.84
C GLU A 370 -16.87 2.12 -4.40
N ASN A 371 -16.71 2.08 -5.73
CA ASN A 371 -15.49 1.58 -6.38
C ASN A 371 -14.91 2.50 -7.46
N LEU A 372 -15.61 3.55 -7.90
CA LEU A 372 -15.07 4.41 -8.97
C LEU A 372 -13.77 5.13 -8.57
N GLY A 373 -13.62 5.47 -7.28
CA GLY A 373 -12.44 6.18 -6.77
C GLY A 373 -11.13 5.42 -6.99
N ILE A 374 -11.08 4.10 -6.79
CA ILE A 374 -9.84 3.33 -7.01
C ILE A 374 -9.41 3.32 -8.49
N PHE A 375 -10.35 3.35 -9.44
CA PHE A 375 -10.04 3.50 -10.86
C PHE A 375 -9.51 4.90 -11.15
N ALA A 376 -10.14 5.95 -10.62
CA ALA A 376 -9.68 7.34 -10.80
C ALA A 376 -8.27 7.57 -10.23
N ILE A 377 -7.96 7.01 -9.06
CA ILE A 377 -6.62 7.06 -8.47
C ILE A 377 -5.60 6.31 -9.32
N SER A 378 -5.98 5.17 -9.89
CA SER A 378 -5.11 4.40 -10.78
C SER A 378 -4.76 5.15 -12.06
N GLY A 379 -5.71 5.93 -12.62
CA GLY A 379 -5.47 6.73 -13.83
C GLY A 379 -4.74 8.05 -13.62
N ASN A 380 -4.50 8.45 -12.37
CA ASN A 380 -3.74 9.65 -11.99
C ASN A 380 -4.16 10.95 -12.72
N ASN A 381 -5.46 11.08 -13.03
CA ASN A 381 -6.00 12.29 -13.64
C ASN A 381 -6.70 13.12 -12.55
N TYR A 382 -6.07 14.23 -12.13
CA TYR A 382 -6.58 15.08 -11.05
C TYR A 382 -8.00 15.59 -11.31
N GLU A 383 -8.36 15.88 -12.56
CA GLU A 383 -9.72 16.35 -12.86
C GLU A 383 -10.76 15.23 -12.70
N ILE A 384 -10.45 14.00 -13.14
CA ILE A 384 -11.32 12.84 -12.87
C ILE A 384 -11.43 12.59 -11.37
N ILE A 385 -10.33 12.66 -10.62
CA ILE A 385 -10.32 12.48 -9.16
C ILE A 385 -11.21 13.53 -8.49
N HIS A 386 -11.09 14.80 -8.87
CA HIS A 386 -11.95 15.87 -8.37
C HIS A 386 -13.43 15.66 -8.73
N LEU A 387 -13.74 15.22 -9.95
CA LEU A 387 -15.11 14.90 -10.35
C LEU A 387 -15.67 13.72 -9.53
N CYS A 388 -14.89 12.67 -9.28
CA CYS A 388 -15.28 11.58 -8.40
C CYS A 388 -15.55 12.08 -6.97
N ASP A 389 -14.69 12.94 -6.43
CA ASP A 389 -14.85 13.49 -5.08
C ASP A 389 -16.11 14.37 -4.95
N GLN A 390 -16.40 15.19 -5.96
CA GLN A 390 -17.63 15.99 -6.02
C GLN A 390 -18.91 15.14 -6.10
N ASN A 391 -18.81 13.93 -6.66
CA ASN A 391 -19.92 12.97 -6.74
C ASN A 391 -19.95 11.99 -5.55
N GLU A 392 -19.26 12.30 -4.45
CA GLU A 392 -19.23 11.50 -3.22
C GLU A 392 -18.77 10.04 -3.47
N CYS A 393 -17.88 9.84 -4.44
CA CYS A 393 -17.25 8.54 -4.65
C CYS A 393 -16.31 8.20 -3.49
N SER A 394 -16.33 6.94 -3.07
CA SER A 394 -15.40 6.40 -2.10
C SER A 394 -14.02 6.17 -2.71
N PHE A 395 -12.99 6.58 -1.96
CA PHE A 395 -11.58 6.32 -2.25
C PHE A 395 -10.99 5.26 -1.33
N HIS A 396 -11.84 4.50 -0.62
CA HIS A 396 -11.40 3.46 0.30
C HIS A 396 -10.57 2.39 -0.44
N ASN A 397 -9.45 1.97 0.16
CA ASN A 397 -8.48 1.01 -0.42
C ASN A 397 -7.81 1.47 -1.73
N SER A 398 -7.77 2.77 -2.01
CA SER A 398 -7.06 3.32 -3.18
C SER A 398 -5.60 3.69 -2.91
N LEU A 399 -5.22 3.91 -1.64
CA LEU A 399 -3.84 4.22 -1.23
C LEU A 399 -2.82 3.14 -1.66
N PRO A 400 -3.13 1.82 -1.62
CA PRO A 400 -2.26 0.80 -2.17
C PRO A 400 -1.90 1.00 -3.65
N MET A 401 -2.84 1.49 -4.47
CA MET A 401 -2.58 1.76 -5.90
C MET A 401 -1.66 2.96 -6.06
N ALA A 402 -1.93 4.05 -5.34
CA ALA A 402 -1.06 5.23 -5.37
C ALA A 402 0.39 4.90 -4.94
N ILE A 403 0.56 4.03 -3.94
CA ILE A 403 1.89 3.57 -3.50
C ILE A 403 2.56 2.69 -4.54
N GLN A 404 1.86 1.67 -5.06
CA GLN A 404 2.41 0.76 -6.07
C GLN A 404 2.82 1.52 -7.34
N TYR A 405 2.07 2.54 -7.73
CA TYR A 405 2.31 3.31 -8.95
C TYR A 405 3.19 4.55 -8.73
N HIS A 406 3.74 4.73 -7.53
CA HIS A 406 4.61 5.86 -7.20
C HIS A 406 3.94 7.24 -7.41
N TYR A 407 2.63 7.34 -7.22
CA TYR A 407 1.90 8.60 -7.26
C TYR A 407 2.02 9.32 -5.91
N HIS A 408 3.22 9.82 -5.62
CA HIS A 408 3.59 10.35 -4.30
C HIS A 408 2.61 11.42 -3.81
N SER A 409 2.37 12.46 -4.61
CA SER A 409 1.46 13.55 -4.26
C SER A 409 0.01 13.08 -4.05
N LEU A 410 -0.40 12.05 -4.78
CA LEU A 410 -1.74 11.49 -4.64
C LEU A 410 -1.88 10.63 -3.37
N ALA A 411 -0.84 9.87 -3.02
CA ALA A 411 -0.78 9.16 -1.76
C ALA A 411 -0.83 10.13 -0.56
N GLU A 412 -0.11 11.25 -0.63
CA GLU A 412 -0.20 12.33 0.36
C GLU A 412 -1.61 12.92 0.42
N TRP A 413 -2.19 13.28 -0.73
CA TRP A 413 -3.55 13.83 -0.78
C TRP A 413 -4.59 12.89 -0.17
N LEU A 414 -4.51 11.58 -0.45
CA LEU A 414 -5.41 10.57 0.13
C LEU A 414 -5.33 10.55 1.67
N ILE A 415 -4.11 10.70 2.21
CA ILE A 415 -3.85 10.66 3.65
C ILE A 415 -4.28 11.97 4.32
N GLU A 416 -3.86 13.13 3.81
CA GLU A 416 -4.17 14.43 4.43
C GLU A 416 -5.67 14.72 4.43
N ASN A 417 -6.39 14.28 3.40
CA ASN A 417 -7.83 14.52 3.27
C ASN A 417 -8.68 13.36 3.80
N GLN A 418 -8.06 12.39 4.50
CA GLN A 418 -8.74 11.24 5.12
C GLN A 418 -9.62 10.46 4.12
N LYS A 419 -9.20 10.41 2.85
CA LYS A 419 -9.90 9.70 1.77
C LYS A 419 -9.62 8.20 1.82
N ASP A 420 -8.49 7.81 2.42
CA ASP A 420 -8.15 6.43 2.75
C ASP A 420 -7.33 6.37 4.05
N ILE A 421 -7.13 5.17 4.59
CA ILE A 421 -6.54 4.97 5.92
C ILE A 421 -5.13 4.39 5.80
N ILE A 422 -4.18 4.91 6.58
CA ILE A 422 -2.87 4.28 6.76
C ILE A 422 -3.07 3.00 7.58
N THR A 423 -2.74 1.85 7.00
CA THR A 423 -2.77 0.54 7.67
C THR A 423 -1.36 0.01 7.85
N GLU A 424 -1.20 -1.10 8.59
CA GLU A 424 0.08 -1.81 8.67
C GLU A 424 0.60 -2.23 7.29
N ASN A 425 -0.33 -2.53 6.37
CA ASN A 425 0.00 -2.92 5.00
C ASN A 425 0.63 -1.78 4.21
N THR A 426 0.26 -0.52 4.49
CA THR A 426 0.75 0.68 3.79
C THR A 426 2.29 0.77 3.83
N LEU A 427 2.89 0.58 5.00
CA LEU A 427 4.36 0.56 5.14
C LEU A 427 4.99 -0.59 4.34
N SER A 428 4.38 -1.77 4.42
CA SER A 428 4.85 -2.95 3.71
C SER A 428 4.84 -2.75 2.20
N LEU A 429 3.84 -2.05 1.67
CA LEU A 429 3.70 -1.73 0.25
C LEU A 429 4.79 -0.76 -0.21
N CYS A 430 5.07 0.31 0.54
CA CYS A 430 6.15 1.23 0.18
C CYS A 430 7.50 0.49 0.07
N ILE A 431 7.79 -0.39 1.03
CA ILE A 431 9.06 -1.14 1.06
C ILE A 431 9.10 -2.20 -0.05
N ARG A 432 7.98 -2.89 -0.30
CA ARG A 432 7.84 -3.88 -1.38
C ARG A 432 8.07 -3.24 -2.75
N HIS A 433 7.49 -2.07 -2.98
CA HIS A 433 7.52 -1.38 -4.27
C HIS A 433 8.70 -0.41 -4.40
N HIS A 434 9.62 -0.37 -3.43
CA HIS A 434 10.74 0.58 -3.45
C HIS A 434 10.28 2.05 -3.57
N ASN A 435 9.13 2.38 -2.98
CA ASN A 435 8.58 3.74 -2.94
C ASN A 435 9.12 4.47 -1.70
N TYR A 436 10.38 4.91 -1.79
CA TYR A 436 11.12 5.55 -0.70
C TYR A 436 10.62 6.97 -0.43
N ILE A 437 10.08 7.65 -1.44
CA ILE A 437 9.50 8.99 -1.29
C ILE A 437 8.24 8.93 -0.44
N THR A 438 7.28 8.06 -0.77
CA THR A 438 6.08 7.90 0.07
C THR A 438 6.45 7.30 1.43
N LEU A 439 7.44 6.40 1.51
CA LEU A 439 7.97 5.92 2.79
C LEU A 439 8.46 7.06 3.69
N LYS A 440 9.25 7.99 3.15
CA LYS A 440 9.74 9.19 3.86
C LYS A 440 8.59 10.04 4.39
N TYR A 441 7.59 10.28 3.57
CA TYR A 441 6.37 10.99 3.99
C TYR A 441 5.67 10.25 5.14
N LEU A 442 5.50 8.94 5.05
CA LEU A 442 4.90 8.13 6.12
C LEU A 442 5.73 8.14 7.42
N LEU A 443 7.06 8.16 7.34
CA LEU A 443 7.92 8.35 8.51
C LEU A 443 7.69 9.71 9.17
N SER A 444 7.47 10.77 8.36
CA SER A 444 7.09 12.09 8.87
C SER A 444 5.71 12.11 9.55
N LYS A 445 4.82 11.16 9.22
CA LYS A 445 3.56 10.93 9.93
C LYS A 445 3.74 10.10 11.21
N GLY A 446 4.81 9.32 11.33
CA GLY A 446 5.21 8.65 12.58
C GLY A 446 5.08 7.12 12.56
N ILE A 447 5.08 6.51 11.37
CA ILE A 447 4.98 5.05 11.25
C ILE A 447 6.07 4.32 12.07
N GLU A 448 5.70 3.16 12.63
CA GLU A 448 6.54 2.34 13.51
C GLU A 448 7.77 1.72 12.82
N PHE A 449 8.97 2.11 13.27
CA PHE A 449 10.27 1.62 12.77
C PHE A 449 10.48 0.10 12.92
N ASN A 450 9.82 -0.55 13.87
CA ASN A 450 9.95 -2.00 14.05
C ASN A 450 9.35 -2.77 12.86
N LYS A 451 8.20 -2.30 12.37
CA LYS A 451 7.59 -2.85 11.17
C LYS A 451 8.45 -2.57 9.94
N MET A 452 9.12 -1.41 9.89
CA MET A 452 10.06 -1.08 8.82
C MET A 452 11.20 -2.10 8.74
N LEU A 453 11.77 -2.53 9.87
CA LEU A 453 12.79 -3.58 9.91
C LEU A 453 12.25 -4.93 9.40
N ILE A 454 11.06 -5.32 9.87
CA ILE A 454 10.44 -6.60 9.47
C ILE A 454 10.22 -6.63 7.96
N TYR A 455 9.61 -5.58 7.42
CA TYR A 455 9.29 -5.50 6.00
C TYR A 455 10.53 -5.29 5.13
N SER A 456 11.53 -4.54 5.60
CA SER A 456 12.79 -4.38 4.86
C SER A 456 13.52 -5.71 4.70
N VAL A 457 13.46 -6.58 5.72
CA VAL A 457 14.00 -7.95 5.63
C VAL A 457 13.12 -8.81 4.71
N LEU A 458 11.80 -8.79 4.90
CA LEU A 458 10.84 -9.59 4.13
C LEU A 458 10.95 -9.35 2.62
N TYR A 459 11.17 -8.10 2.22
CA TYR A 459 11.30 -7.69 0.82
C TYR A 459 12.75 -7.48 0.39
N ASN A 460 13.73 -8.05 1.10
CA ASN A 460 15.15 -8.05 0.73
C ASN A 460 15.74 -6.64 0.47
N ASN A 461 15.24 -5.64 1.17
CA ASN A 461 15.67 -4.26 1.11
C ASN A 461 16.86 -4.04 2.08
N TYR A 462 18.04 -4.55 1.69
CA TYR A 462 19.26 -4.60 2.52
C TYR A 462 19.68 -3.25 3.10
N HIS A 463 19.74 -2.19 2.28
CA HIS A 463 20.20 -0.88 2.74
C HIS A 463 19.22 -0.29 3.76
N LEU A 464 17.92 -0.43 3.50
CA LEU A 464 16.88 -0.05 4.45
C LEU A 464 16.99 -0.86 5.75
N THR A 465 17.22 -2.16 5.65
CA THR A 465 17.44 -3.05 6.81
C THR A 465 18.65 -2.61 7.63
N LYS A 466 19.77 -2.31 6.98
CA LYS A 466 20.99 -1.83 7.63
C LYS A 466 20.75 -0.49 8.34
N TYR A 467 20.07 0.43 7.66
CA TYR A 467 19.67 1.71 8.23
C TYR A 467 18.81 1.50 9.49
N THR A 468 17.72 0.74 9.39
CA THR A 468 16.78 0.53 10.50
C THR A 468 17.46 -0.19 11.67
N LEU A 469 18.32 -1.18 11.42
CA LEU A 469 19.11 -1.83 12.48
C LEU A 469 20.07 -0.86 13.17
N SER A 470 20.78 -0.04 12.40
CA SER A 470 21.70 0.97 12.95
C SER A 470 20.95 1.96 13.83
N PHE A 471 19.80 2.47 13.36
CA PHE A 471 18.96 3.37 14.14
C PHE A 471 18.46 2.73 15.43
N LEU A 472 17.88 1.52 15.34
CA LEU A 472 17.35 0.81 16.51
C LEU A 472 18.44 0.46 17.53
N SER A 473 19.61 0.01 17.08
CA SER A 473 20.74 -0.29 17.98
C SER A 473 21.24 0.95 18.73
N HIS A 474 21.37 2.09 18.04
CA HIS A 474 21.76 3.34 18.67
C HIS A 474 20.73 3.78 19.71
N TYR A 475 19.44 3.70 19.38
CA TYR A 475 18.37 4.07 20.29
C TYR A 475 18.29 3.15 21.52
N ILE A 476 18.41 1.83 21.34
CA ILE A 476 18.42 0.87 22.46
C ILE A 476 19.60 1.13 23.40
N ASN A 477 20.80 1.37 22.85
CA ASN A 477 22.01 1.60 23.64
C ASN A 477 22.00 2.94 24.39
N GLN A 478 21.25 3.95 23.92
CA GLN A 478 21.08 5.21 24.66
C GLN A 478 20.10 5.10 25.82
N LYS A 479 19.18 4.12 25.78
CA LYS A 479 18.07 4.01 26.75
C LYS A 479 18.27 2.93 27.81
N TYR A 480 19.11 1.93 27.54
CA TYR A 480 19.34 0.80 28.44
C TYR A 480 20.83 0.50 28.59
N GLU A 481 21.31 0.32 29.83
CA GLU A 481 22.64 -0.25 30.06
C GLU A 481 22.71 -1.65 29.41
N VAL A 482 23.87 -1.98 28.83
CA VAL A 482 24.14 -3.06 27.86
C VAL A 482 23.59 -4.45 28.25
N ASN A 483 23.31 -4.70 29.52
CA ASN A 483 22.77 -5.98 30.01
C ASN A 483 21.26 -6.17 29.73
N GLU A 484 20.47 -5.11 29.59
CA GLU A 484 19.02 -5.19 29.29
C GLU A 484 18.73 -5.19 27.77
N ALA A 485 19.61 -4.58 26.97
CA ALA A 485 19.53 -4.55 25.51
C ALA A 485 19.55 -5.96 24.88
N HIS A 486 20.26 -6.91 25.51
CA HIS A 486 20.36 -8.30 25.04
C HIS A 486 19.02 -9.06 25.20
N PHE A 487 18.20 -8.71 26.20
CA PHE A 487 16.88 -9.30 26.42
C PHE A 487 15.84 -8.72 25.44
N LEU A 488 15.95 -7.43 25.11
CA LEU A 488 15.13 -6.74 24.11
C LEU A 488 15.40 -7.21 22.68
N LEU A 489 16.63 -7.61 22.34
CA LEU A 489 16.96 -8.26 21.06
C LEU A 489 16.35 -9.66 20.90
N LYS A 490 16.15 -10.41 22.01
CA LYS A 490 15.30 -11.62 22.01
C LYS A 490 13.81 -11.28 21.97
N GLY A 491 13.41 -10.13 22.51
CA GLY A 491 12.06 -9.57 22.42
C GLY A 491 11.72 -8.93 21.07
N LEU A 492 12.69 -8.61 20.22
CA LEU A 492 12.52 -8.05 18.87
C LEU A 492 11.72 -8.98 17.92
N ILE A 493 11.56 -10.26 18.30
CA ILE A 493 10.70 -11.26 17.65
C ILE A 493 9.24 -11.20 18.17
N LYS A 494 8.95 -10.43 19.22
CA LYS A 494 7.63 -10.18 19.80
C LYS A 494 7.36 -8.67 19.99
N SER A 495 6.96 -8.02 18.89
CA SER A 495 6.13 -6.79 18.86
C SER A 495 6.52 -5.63 19.79
N PHE A 496 7.13 -4.58 19.22
CA PHE A 496 7.23 -3.27 19.86
C PHE A 496 6.33 -2.25 19.16
N SER A 497 5.23 -1.90 19.82
CA SER A 497 4.81 -0.52 20.04
C SER A 497 5.52 -0.02 21.30
N LEU A 498 5.85 1.27 21.41
CA LEU A 498 6.53 1.81 22.59
C LEU A 498 5.64 1.62 23.83
N ARG A 499 6.00 0.67 24.71
CA ARG A 499 5.34 0.44 25.99
C ARG A 499 5.95 1.36 27.04
N PHE A 500 5.13 2.25 27.57
CA PHE A 500 5.51 3.03 28.74
C PHE A 500 4.77 2.47 29.96
N PRO A 501 5.46 1.74 30.87
CA PRO A 501 4.88 1.47 32.16
C PRO A 501 4.66 2.81 32.88
N ILE A 502 3.43 3.09 33.27
CA ILE A 502 3.11 4.28 34.07
C ILE A 502 3.43 3.95 35.52
N ASN A 503 4.68 4.17 35.91
CA ASN A 503 5.04 4.22 37.32
C ASN A 503 4.77 5.65 37.81
N LEU A 504 3.67 5.83 38.52
CA LEU A 504 3.32 7.06 39.24
C LEU A 504 4.17 7.24 40.50
#